data_AF-A0A7R9C3D0-F1
#
_entry.id   AF-A0A7R9C3D0-F1
#
_cell.length_a   1.000
_cell.length_b   1.000
_cell.length_c   1.000
_cell.angle_alpha   90.00
_cell.angle_beta   90.00
_cell.angle_gamma   90.00
#
_symmetry.space_group_name_H-M   'P 1'
#
loop_
_entity.id
_entity.type
_entity.pdbx_description
1 polymer ?
#
loop_
_entity_poly.entity_id
_entity_poly.type
_entity_poly.pdbx_seq_one_letter_code
_entity_poly.pdbx_strand_id
1 'polypeptide(L)'
;YGEKNIDQIKQDFKAYIEQGYKEPALKQILDLWNRYLDYRVQLGSLKEPSLSKEDPEYYRKIFGLMKNLRSQFFSDYEIEGLFGAENIYHEYTLNRMSIMADKSLNEVQKAQKLKELFAQLPEDWKENLEQLSKLEDLRKLTSEIKARGGSVEELRQMRINLVGVEATGRLEQLDQDRGNWKSRVNSYLEKRDVLNSKPSNNFEIKNLAIPKNNFD
;
A
#
# COMPACT_ATOMS: atom_id res chain seq x y z
N TYR A 1 7.79 15.62 18.59
CA TYR A 1 8.11 16.59 19.66
C TYR A 1 6.85 16.78 20.47
N GLY A 2 6.87 16.54 21.79
CA GLY A 2 5.66 16.59 22.60
C GLY A 2 5.91 16.95 24.08
N GLU A 3 7.01 16.48 24.67
CA GLU A 3 7.19 16.61 26.14
C GLU A 3 8.50 17.31 26.59
N LYS A 4 9.46 17.61 25.70
CA LYS A 4 10.72 18.30 26.03
C LYS A 4 11.13 19.32 24.97
N ASN A 5 11.70 20.45 25.40
CA ASN A 5 12.30 21.47 24.53
C ASN A 5 13.57 20.92 23.84
N ILE A 6 13.89 21.40 22.64
CA ILE A 6 15.03 20.96 21.80
C ILE A 6 16.37 21.08 22.53
N ASP A 7 16.54 22.13 23.35
CA ASP A 7 17.79 22.34 24.10
C ASP A 7 17.98 21.27 25.19
N GLN A 8 16.89 20.85 25.84
CA GLN A 8 16.94 19.77 26.81
C GLN A 8 17.27 18.43 26.13
N ILE A 9 16.69 18.17 24.95
CA ILE A 9 17.00 16.98 24.16
C ILE A 9 18.49 16.94 23.77
N LYS A 10 19.07 18.09 23.38
CA LYS A 10 20.50 18.21 23.07
C LYS A 10 21.37 17.90 24.29
N GLN A 11 21.05 18.46 25.45
CA GLN A 11 21.80 18.24 26.69
C GLN A 11 21.71 16.79 27.17
N ASP A 12 20.50 16.22 27.20
CA ASP A 12 20.27 14.84 27.64
C ASP A 12 21.03 13.84 26.74
N PHE A 13 20.98 14.04 25.42
CA PHE A 13 21.70 13.18 24.48
C PHE A 13 23.22 13.27 24.65
N LYS A 14 23.75 14.49 24.81
CA LYS A 14 25.18 14.71 25.06
C LYS A 14 25.65 13.99 26.31
N ALA A 15 24.96 14.19 27.44
CA ALA A 15 25.32 13.55 28.71
C ALA A 15 25.26 12.02 28.65
N TYR A 16 24.33 11.47 27.86
CA TYR A 16 24.22 10.03 27.64
C TYR A 16 25.41 9.46 26.85
N ILE A 17 25.76 10.07 25.72
CA ILE A 17 26.84 9.52 24.87
C ILE A 17 28.23 9.73 25.47
N GLU A 18 28.43 10.76 26.30
CA GLU A 18 29.71 11.00 27.01
C GLU A 18 30.06 9.85 27.98
N GLN A 19 29.07 9.07 28.43
CA GLN A 19 29.29 7.89 29.28
C GLN A 19 29.77 6.68 28.48
N GLY A 20 29.39 6.59 27.20
CA GLY A 20 29.63 5.40 26.36
C GLY A 20 30.75 5.56 25.33
N TYR A 21 31.15 6.79 25.00
CA TYR A 21 32.08 7.07 23.90
C TYR A 21 33.21 8.00 24.34
N LYS A 22 34.40 7.77 23.80
CA LYS A 22 35.58 8.63 23.97
C LYS A 22 36.01 9.23 22.64
N GLU A 23 36.96 10.16 22.69
CA GLU A 23 37.53 10.78 21.51
C GLU A 23 38.28 9.75 20.62
N PRO A 24 38.23 9.89 19.28
CA PRO A 24 37.55 10.94 18.50
C PRO A 24 36.06 10.68 18.20
N ALA A 25 35.55 9.48 18.53
CA ALA A 25 34.20 9.06 18.18
C ALA A 25 33.11 9.92 18.87
N LEU A 26 33.34 10.32 20.12
CA LEU A 26 32.44 11.21 20.85
C LEU A 26 32.17 12.51 20.08
N LYS A 27 33.23 13.18 19.61
CA LYS A 27 33.10 14.40 18.82
C LYS A 27 32.37 14.18 17.50
N GLN A 28 32.62 13.06 16.82
CA GLN A 28 31.94 12.71 15.57
C GLN A 28 30.44 12.48 15.77
N ILE A 29 30.05 11.79 16.85
CA ILE A 29 28.64 11.54 17.17
C ILE A 29 27.92 12.87 17.51
N LEU A 30 28.55 13.74 18.30
CA LEU A 30 27.97 15.05 18.63
C LEU A 30 27.80 15.93 17.39
N ASP A 31 28.79 15.94 16.49
CA ASP A 31 28.71 16.68 15.24
C ASP A 31 27.54 16.19 14.37
N LEU A 32 27.45 14.87 14.14
CA LEU A 32 26.36 14.26 13.37
C LEU A 32 24.99 14.55 13.99
N TRP A 33 24.88 14.47 15.32
CA TRP A 33 23.64 14.76 16.04
C TRP A 33 23.18 16.21 15.85
N ASN A 34 24.10 17.17 15.96
CA ASN A 34 23.77 18.57 15.76
C ASN A 34 23.30 18.83 14.32
N ARG A 35 24.01 18.32 13.32
CA ARG A 35 23.58 18.40 11.92
C ARG A 35 22.23 17.74 11.69
N TYR A 36 21.95 16.63 12.37
CA TYR A 36 20.65 15.97 12.32
C TYR A 36 19.52 16.83 12.86
N LEU A 37 19.71 17.51 13.98
CA LEU A 37 18.69 18.40 14.54
C LEU A 37 18.46 19.62 13.66
N ASP A 38 19.52 20.21 13.12
CA ASP A 38 19.40 21.35 12.21
C ASP A 38 18.69 20.96 10.90
N TYR A 39 18.99 19.76 10.37
CA TYR A 39 18.24 19.15 9.28
C TYR A 39 16.74 19.04 9.61
N ARG A 40 16.38 18.53 10.80
CA ARG A 40 14.97 18.36 11.20
C ARG A 40 14.22 19.69 11.33
N VAL A 41 14.89 20.74 11.81
CA VAL A 41 14.32 22.09 11.85
C VAL A 41 14.08 22.61 10.44
N GLN A 42 15.06 22.53 9.55
CA GLN A 42 14.90 22.98 8.16
C GLN A 42 13.87 22.15 7.39
N LEU A 43 13.78 20.85 7.67
CA LEU A 43 12.79 19.96 7.08
C LEU A 43 11.37 20.45 7.38
N GLY A 44 11.11 20.93 8.60
CA GLY A 44 9.82 21.50 8.99
C GLY A 44 9.48 22.83 8.30
N SER A 45 10.47 23.46 7.65
CA SER A 45 10.29 24.69 6.88
C SER A 45 10.25 24.46 5.36
N LEU A 46 10.27 23.21 4.90
CA LEU A 46 10.15 22.90 3.48
C LEU A 46 8.83 23.44 2.93
N LYS A 47 8.93 24.17 1.82
CA LYS A 47 7.76 24.67 1.09
C LYS A 47 7.13 23.54 0.30
N GLU A 48 5.82 23.36 0.45
CA GLU A 48 5.08 22.40 -0.34
C GLU A 48 5.09 22.79 -1.84
N PRO A 49 5.21 21.83 -2.77
CA PRO A 49 5.04 22.08 -4.20
C PRO A 49 3.62 22.56 -4.51
N SER A 50 3.50 23.46 -5.49
CA SER A 50 2.22 23.89 -6.06
C SER A 50 1.63 22.83 -7.00
N LEU A 51 1.37 21.63 -6.49
CA LEU A 51 0.71 20.51 -7.19
C LEU A 51 -0.45 19.97 -6.35
N SER A 52 -1.40 19.27 -6.98
CA SER A 52 -2.47 18.57 -6.25
C SER A 52 -1.90 17.41 -5.43
N LYS A 53 -2.38 17.23 -4.20
CA LYS A 53 -2.01 16.08 -3.34
C LYS A 53 -2.56 14.74 -3.85
N GLU A 54 -3.40 14.76 -4.89
CA GLU A 54 -3.88 13.58 -5.61
C GLU A 54 -2.91 13.15 -6.73
N ASP A 55 -2.01 14.03 -7.15
CA ASP A 55 -1.01 13.75 -8.17
C ASP A 55 0.23 13.09 -7.54
N PRO A 56 0.65 11.88 -7.98
CA PRO A 56 1.89 11.27 -7.51
C PRO A 56 3.12 12.16 -7.66
N GLU A 57 3.15 13.07 -8.64
CA GLU A 57 4.24 14.02 -8.82
C GLU A 57 4.38 15.01 -7.66
N TYR A 58 3.32 15.28 -6.90
CA TYR A 58 3.41 16.06 -5.66
C TYR A 58 4.35 15.38 -4.66
N TYR A 59 4.14 14.09 -4.40
CA TYR A 59 4.96 13.33 -3.45
C TYR A 59 6.37 13.10 -3.98
N ARG A 60 6.54 12.89 -5.29
CA ARG A 60 7.86 12.77 -5.92
C ARG A 60 8.68 14.05 -5.75
N LYS A 61 8.05 15.23 -5.91
CA LYS A 61 8.72 16.52 -5.65
C LYS A 61 9.06 16.72 -4.19
N ILE A 62 8.14 16.42 -3.26
CA ILE A 62 8.43 16.49 -1.81
C ILE A 62 9.64 15.62 -1.47
N PHE A 63 9.66 14.38 -1.94
CA PHE A 63 10.76 13.46 -1.66
C PHE A 63 12.08 13.94 -2.28
N GLY A 64 12.06 14.50 -3.50
CA GLY A 64 13.22 15.16 -4.11
C GLY A 64 13.75 16.34 -3.28
N LEU A 65 12.86 17.19 -2.77
CA LEU A 65 13.24 18.29 -1.86
C LEU A 65 13.87 17.77 -0.57
N MET A 66 13.33 16.69 0.00
CA MET A 66 13.90 16.04 1.18
C MET A 66 15.30 15.49 0.91
N LYS A 67 15.53 14.82 -0.23
CA LYS A 67 16.85 14.31 -0.63
C LYS A 67 17.85 15.44 -0.82
N ASN A 68 17.46 16.50 -1.51
CA ASN A 68 18.31 17.69 -1.71
C ASN A 68 18.63 18.42 -0.41
N LEU A 69 17.72 18.40 0.56
CA LEU A 69 18.00 18.93 1.88
C LEU A 69 18.98 18.03 2.63
N ARG A 70 18.80 16.71 2.61
CA ARG A 70 19.72 15.74 3.24
C ARG A 70 21.16 15.90 2.72
N SER A 71 21.36 16.09 1.42
CA SER A 71 22.69 16.29 0.84
C SER A 71 23.40 17.59 1.25
N GLN A 72 22.68 18.54 1.85
CA GLN A 72 23.30 19.76 2.44
C GLN A 72 23.83 19.52 3.85
N PHE A 73 23.36 18.47 4.54
CA PHE A 73 23.68 18.19 5.94
C PHE A 73 24.56 16.96 6.13
N PHE A 74 24.52 16.02 5.21
CA PHE A 74 25.10 14.70 5.39
C PHE A 74 25.91 14.28 4.16
N SER A 75 26.98 13.54 4.39
CA SER A 75 27.69 12.82 3.33
C SER A 75 26.86 11.66 2.78
N ASP A 76 27.18 11.15 1.59
CA ASP A 76 26.47 10.00 1.01
C ASP A 76 26.49 8.76 1.93
N TYR A 77 27.60 8.53 2.63
CA TYR A 77 27.72 7.46 3.61
C TYR A 77 26.75 7.64 4.79
N GLU A 78 26.64 8.86 5.33
CA GLU A 78 25.71 9.18 6.41
C GLU A 78 24.24 9.12 5.93
N ILE A 79 23.97 9.53 4.69
CA ILE A 79 22.63 9.43 4.09
C ILE A 79 22.21 7.97 3.97
N GLU A 80 23.10 7.12 3.50
CA GLU A 80 22.83 5.68 3.39
C GLU A 80 22.60 5.06 4.77
N GLY A 81 23.47 5.36 5.75
CA GLY A 81 23.34 4.81 7.10
C GLY A 81 22.11 5.30 7.87
N LEU A 82 21.68 6.56 7.68
CA LEU A 82 20.54 7.14 8.40
C LEU A 82 19.20 6.93 7.68
N PHE A 83 19.20 6.89 6.35
CA PHE A 83 17.97 6.96 5.55
C PHE A 83 17.89 5.92 4.43
N GLY A 84 18.90 5.07 4.19
CA GLY A 84 18.93 4.12 3.07
C GLY A 84 17.70 3.21 3.01
N ALA A 85 17.37 2.56 4.13
CA ALA A 85 16.19 1.70 4.22
C ALA A 85 14.88 2.46 3.95
N GLU A 86 14.72 3.65 4.51
CA GLU A 86 13.55 4.52 4.26
C GLU A 86 13.48 4.95 2.79
N ASN A 87 14.63 5.27 2.18
CA ASN A 87 14.71 5.70 0.79
C ASN A 87 14.26 4.59 -0.17
N ILE A 88 14.65 3.33 0.08
CA ILE A 88 14.22 2.18 -0.72
C ILE A 88 12.70 2.07 -0.70
N TYR A 89 12.09 2.14 0.49
CA TYR A 89 10.64 2.06 0.65
C TYR A 89 9.91 3.23 -0.03
N HIS A 90 10.41 4.46 0.13
CA HIS A 90 9.84 5.64 -0.51
C HIS A 90 9.93 5.59 -2.03
N GLU A 91 11.09 5.28 -2.59
CA GLU A 91 11.26 5.15 -4.05
C GLU A 91 10.34 4.09 -4.63
N TYR A 92 10.24 2.91 -3.98
CA TYR A 92 9.30 1.86 -4.38
C TYR A 92 7.85 2.35 -4.38
N THR A 93 7.42 2.99 -3.30
CA THR A 93 6.03 3.47 -3.14
C THR A 93 5.70 4.52 -4.19
N LEU A 94 6.61 5.48 -4.43
CA LEU A 94 6.43 6.53 -5.44
C LEU A 94 6.38 5.95 -6.86
N ASN A 95 7.24 4.98 -7.17
CA ASN A 95 7.23 4.31 -8.47
C ASN A 95 5.95 3.50 -8.68
N ARG A 96 5.46 2.81 -7.65
CA ARG A 96 4.16 2.12 -7.68
C ARG A 96 3.02 3.11 -7.93
N MET A 97 3.01 4.25 -7.25
CA MET A 97 2.01 5.31 -7.46
C MET A 97 2.03 5.83 -8.91
N SER A 98 3.23 6.09 -9.46
CA SER A 98 3.38 6.52 -10.85
C SER A 98 2.84 5.49 -11.84
N ILE A 99 3.16 4.20 -11.69
CA ILE A 99 2.63 3.12 -12.54
C ILE A 99 1.10 3.08 -12.47
N MET A 100 0.54 3.23 -11.26
CA MET A 100 -0.91 3.20 -11.05
C MET A 100 -1.63 4.40 -11.68
N ALA A 101 -1.02 5.58 -11.67
CA ALA A 101 -1.59 6.80 -12.21
C ALA A 101 -1.37 6.98 -13.71
N ASP A 102 -0.43 6.23 -14.31
CA ASP A 102 -0.14 6.33 -15.74
C ASP A 102 -1.35 5.88 -16.58
N LYS A 103 -1.94 6.84 -17.30
CA LYS A 103 -3.12 6.65 -18.15
C LYS A 103 -2.78 6.05 -19.51
N SER A 104 -1.50 6.01 -19.89
CA SER A 104 -1.05 5.37 -21.12
C SER A 104 -1.01 3.84 -20.99
N LEU A 105 -1.08 3.32 -19.76
CA LEU A 105 -1.04 1.89 -19.46
C LEU A 105 -2.45 1.35 -19.21
N ASN A 106 -2.77 0.22 -19.84
CA ASN A 106 -3.90 -0.60 -19.42
C ASN A 106 -3.56 -1.43 -18.17
N GLU A 107 -4.56 -2.06 -17.56
CA GLU A 107 -4.40 -2.77 -16.30
C GLU A 107 -3.48 -4.00 -16.41
N VAL A 108 -3.40 -4.63 -17.58
CA VAL A 108 -2.48 -5.75 -17.85
C VAL A 108 -1.02 -5.26 -17.88
N GLN A 109 -0.77 -4.11 -18.52
CA GLN A 109 0.54 -3.47 -18.57
C GLN A 109 0.96 -2.94 -17.20
N LYS A 110 0.02 -2.37 -16.42
CA LYS A 110 0.26 -1.97 -15.03
C LYS A 110 0.66 -3.17 -14.19
N ALA A 111 -0.09 -4.29 -14.25
CA ALA A 111 0.26 -5.51 -13.53
C ALA A 111 1.67 -6.02 -13.85
N GLN A 112 2.07 -5.98 -15.13
CA GLN A 112 3.42 -6.38 -15.53
C GLN A 112 4.49 -5.46 -14.94
N LYS A 113 4.34 -4.14 -15.05
CA LYS A 113 5.29 -3.18 -14.48
C LYS A 113 5.36 -3.24 -12.95
N LEU A 114 4.24 -3.50 -12.27
CA LEU A 114 4.20 -3.67 -10.82
C LEU A 114 4.98 -4.92 -10.39
N LYS A 115 4.84 -6.03 -11.12
CA LYS A 115 5.65 -7.23 -10.89
C LYS A 115 7.15 -6.97 -11.09
N GLU A 116 7.52 -6.26 -12.15
CA GLU A 116 8.91 -5.88 -12.41
C GLU A 116 9.47 -4.99 -11.31
N LEU A 117 8.70 -3.98 -10.87
CA LEU A 117 9.06 -3.09 -9.77
C LEU A 117 9.25 -3.88 -8.47
N PHE A 118 8.34 -4.80 -8.16
CA PHE A 118 8.44 -5.64 -6.97
C PHE A 118 9.68 -6.55 -6.99
N ALA A 119 10.05 -7.07 -8.16
CA ALA A 119 11.24 -7.92 -8.32
C ALA A 119 12.57 -7.17 -8.06
N GLN A 120 12.58 -5.84 -8.16
CA GLN A 120 13.75 -4.99 -7.89
C GLN A 120 13.97 -4.70 -6.41
N LEU A 121 13.00 -5.02 -5.54
CA LEU A 121 13.18 -4.84 -4.10
C LEU A 121 14.26 -5.78 -3.54
N PRO A 122 15.00 -5.34 -2.50
CA PRO A 122 15.82 -6.25 -1.69
C PRO A 122 14.95 -7.35 -1.04
N GLU A 123 15.55 -8.51 -0.75
CA GLU A 123 14.80 -9.70 -0.32
C GLU A 123 14.10 -9.51 1.03
N ASP A 124 14.76 -8.84 1.96
CA ASP A 124 14.25 -8.38 3.26
C ASP A 124 13.00 -7.49 3.13
N TRP A 125 12.87 -6.75 2.04
CA TRP A 125 11.68 -5.95 1.75
C TRP A 125 10.57 -6.74 1.06
N LYS A 126 10.92 -7.74 0.25
CA LYS A 126 9.92 -8.57 -0.44
C LYS A 126 9.04 -9.27 0.57
N GLU A 127 9.61 -9.97 1.56
CA GLU A 127 8.82 -10.71 2.55
C GLU A 127 7.82 -9.83 3.30
N ASN A 128 8.24 -8.61 3.66
CA ASN A 128 7.42 -7.67 4.42
C ASN A 128 6.30 -7.01 3.59
N LEU A 129 6.51 -6.83 2.28
CA LEU A 129 5.58 -6.07 1.42
C LEU A 129 4.75 -6.95 0.49
N GLU A 130 5.18 -8.18 0.21
CA GLU A 130 4.65 -9.02 -0.86
C GLU A 130 3.14 -9.17 -0.79
N GLN A 131 2.63 -9.59 0.35
CA GLN A 131 1.22 -9.93 0.49
C GLN A 131 0.35 -8.67 0.47
N LEU A 132 0.81 -7.58 1.10
CA LEU A 132 0.04 -6.35 1.22
C LEU A 132 -0.05 -5.62 -0.13
N SER A 133 1.08 -5.39 -0.81
CA SER A 133 1.06 -4.63 -2.07
C SER A 133 0.36 -5.39 -3.19
N LYS A 134 0.61 -6.70 -3.33
CA LYS A 134 -0.03 -7.53 -4.35
C LYS A 134 -1.54 -7.59 -4.18
N LEU A 135 -2.03 -7.68 -2.94
CA LEU A 135 -3.48 -7.72 -2.67
C LEU A 135 -4.16 -6.39 -3.05
N GLU A 136 -3.56 -5.27 -2.68
CA GLU A 136 -4.07 -3.95 -3.06
C GLU A 136 -4.08 -3.75 -4.58
N ASP A 137 -2.98 -4.08 -5.25
CA ASP A 137 -2.84 -3.98 -6.70
C ASP A 137 -3.90 -4.83 -7.41
N LEU A 138 -4.05 -6.09 -6.96
CA LEU A 138 -5.02 -7.02 -7.51
C LEU A 138 -6.44 -6.49 -7.37
N ARG A 139 -6.80 -5.97 -6.19
CA ARG A 139 -8.14 -5.42 -5.93
C ARG A 139 -8.41 -4.20 -6.80
N LYS A 140 -7.47 -3.27 -6.87
CA LYS A 140 -7.61 -2.03 -7.65
C LYS A 140 -7.76 -2.33 -9.14
N LEU A 141 -6.84 -3.09 -9.72
CA LEU A 141 -6.87 -3.42 -11.15
C LEU A 141 -8.08 -4.28 -11.51
N THR A 142 -8.48 -5.23 -10.65
CA THR A 142 -9.72 -6.01 -10.85
C THR A 142 -10.94 -5.09 -10.88
N SER A 143 -11.01 -4.11 -9.98
CA SER A 143 -12.12 -3.15 -9.93
C SER A 143 -12.16 -2.26 -11.17
N GLU A 144 -11.01 -1.78 -11.64
CA GLU A 144 -10.89 -0.94 -12.84
C GLU A 144 -11.37 -1.71 -14.09
N ILE A 145 -10.87 -2.93 -14.32
CA ILE A 145 -11.31 -3.80 -15.42
C ILE A 145 -12.82 -4.02 -15.36
N LYS A 146 -13.37 -4.35 -14.18
CA LYS A 146 -14.81 -4.61 -14.02
C LYS A 146 -15.65 -3.35 -14.25
N ALA A 147 -15.21 -2.19 -13.77
CA ALA A 147 -15.95 -0.93 -13.90
C ALA A 147 -16.14 -0.51 -15.36
N ARG A 148 -15.15 -0.79 -16.21
CA ARG A 148 -15.22 -0.53 -17.66
C ARG A 148 -15.82 -1.69 -18.49
N GLY A 149 -16.30 -2.76 -17.85
CA GLY A 149 -16.85 -3.92 -18.54
C GLY A 149 -15.82 -4.76 -19.30
N GLY A 150 -14.56 -4.78 -18.83
CA GLY A 150 -13.49 -5.56 -19.43
C GLY A 150 -13.77 -7.07 -19.45
N SER A 151 -13.10 -7.77 -20.37
CA SER A 151 -13.32 -9.18 -20.63
C SER A 151 -12.72 -10.10 -19.57
N VAL A 152 -13.19 -11.35 -19.54
CA VAL A 152 -12.64 -12.40 -18.66
C VAL A 152 -11.17 -12.68 -18.99
N GLU A 153 -10.80 -12.65 -20.26
CA GLU A 153 -9.42 -12.89 -20.70
C GLU A 153 -8.48 -11.76 -20.26
N GLU A 154 -8.92 -10.50 -20.36
CA GLU A 154 -8.15 -9.36 -19.83
C GLU A 154 -7.93 -9.49 -18.31
N LEU A 155 -8.98 -9.86 -17.57
CA LEU A 155 -8.90 -10.07 -16.12
C LEU A 155 -7.94 -11.22 -15.77
N ARG A 156 -7.99 -12.33 -16.53
CA ARG A 156 -7.09 -13.47 -16.39
C ARG A 156 -5.64 -13.06 -16.65
N GLN A 157 -5.37 -12.40 -17.77
CA GLN A 157 -4.01 -11.99 -18.13
C GLN A 157 -3.41 -11.02 -17.10
N MET A 158 -4.20 -10.05 -16.62
CA MET A 158 -3.79 -9.14 -15.55
C MET A 158 -3.40 -9.90 -14.28
N ARG A 159 -4.21 -10.89 -13.87
CA ARG A 159 -3.93 -11.73 -12.70
C ARG A 159 -2.69 -12.60 -12.88
N ILE A 160 -2.50 -13.21 -14.04
CA ILE A 160 -1.31 -14.02 -14.35
C ILE A 160 -0.05 -13.15 -14.21
N ASN A 161 -0.09 -11.93 -14.74
CA ASN A 161 1.03 -11.01 -14.65
C ASN A 161 1.32 -10.62 -13.20
N LEU A 162 0.31 -10.38 -12.38
CA LEU A 162 0.50 -9.87 -11.02
C LEU A 162 0.81 -10.96 -9.97
N VAL A 163 0.08 -12.07 -10.01
CA VAL A 163 0.10 -13.11 -8.96
C VAL A 163 0.48 -14.50 -9.48
N GLY A 164 0.70 -14.66 -10.79
CA GLY A 164 1.06 -15.93 -11.40
C GLY A 164 -0.14 -16.84 -11.70
N VAL A 165 0.12 -17.91 -12.45
CA VAL A 165 -0.91 -18.81 -12.99
C VAL A 165 -1.68 -19.54 -11.88
N GLU A 166 -0.97 -20.06 -10.89
CA GLU A 166 -1.57 -20.86 -9.81
C GLU A 166 -2.55 -20.03 -8.95
N ALA A 167 -2.12 -18.85 -8.51
CA ALA A 167 -2.98 -17.92 -7.77
C ALA A 167 -4.14 -17.42 -8.64
N THR A 168 -3.93 -17.21 -9.94
CA THR A 168 -5.00 -16.87 -10.87
C THR A 168 -6.08 -17.95 -10.92
N GLY A 169 -5.70 -19.23 -11.01
CA GLY A 169 -6.65 -20.34 -10.99
C GLY A 169 -7.50 -20.37 -9.71
N ARG A 170 -6.89 -20.13 -8.55
CA ARG A 170 -7.64 -20.00 -7.28
C ARG A 170 -8.61 -18.82 -7.28
N LEU A 171 -8.22 -17.68 -7.84
CA LEU A 171 -9.07 -16.49 -7.95
C LEU A 171 -10.24 -16.71 -8.90
N GLU A 172 -10.03 -17.44 -10.00
CA GLU A 172 -11.08 -17.79 -10.95
C GLU A 172 -12.09 -18.77 -10.35
N GLN A 173 -11.63 -19.77 -9.60
CA GLN A 173 -12.51 -20.66 -8.85
C GLN A 173 -13.36 -19.85 -7.85
N LEU A 174 -12.73 -18.93 -7.10
CA LEU A 174 -13.43 -18.05 -6.19
C LEU A 174 -14.48 -17.18 -6.88
N ASP A 175 -14.22 -16.70 -8.10
CA ASP A 175 -15.18 -15.94 -8.89
C ASP A 175 -16.37 -16.82 -9.34
N GLN A 176 -16.14 -18.08 -9.72
CA GLN A 176 -17.20 -19.05 -10.05
C GLN A 176 -18.07 -19.33 -8.82
N ASP A 177 -17.46 -19.61 -7.67
CA ASP A 177 -18.18 -19.90 -6.43
C ASP A 177 -19.04 -18.71 -6.00
N ARG A 178 -18.51 -17.49 -6.13
CA ARG A 178 -19.27 -16.24 -5.88
C ARG A 178 -20.43 -16.07 -6.86
N GLY A 179 -20.24 -16.41 -8.14
CA GLY A 179 -21.30 -16.39 -9.14
C GLY A 179 -22.43 -17.36 -8.81
N ASN A 180 -22.08 -18.61 -8.50
CA ASN A 180 -23.01 -19.66 -8.09
C ASN A 180 -23.78 -19.27 -6.83
N TRP A 181 -23.08 -18.74 -5.82
CA TRP A 181 -23.69 -18.21 -4.60
C TRP A 181 -24.67 -17.07 -4.90
N LYS A 182 -24.28 -16.08 -5.71
CA LYS A 182 -25.15 -14.97 -6.09
C LYS A 182 -26.41 -15.44 -6.81
N SER A 183 -26.28 -16.41 -7.72
CA SER A 183 -27.43 -17.02 -8.40
C SER A 183 -28.38 -17.69 -7.40
N ARG A 184 -27.85 -18.50 -6.46
CA ARG A 184 -28.64 -19.14 -5.40
C ARG A 184 -29.39 -18.13 -4.53
N VAL A 185 -28.72 -17.05 -4.12
CA VAL A 185 -29.32 -15.99 -3.31
C VAL A 185 -30.43 -15.28 -4.09
N ASN A 186 -30.20 -14.92 -5.35
CA ASN A 186 -31.22 -14.27 -6.18
C ASN A 186 -32.46 -15.15 -6.35
N SER A 187 -32.28 -16.44 -6.68
CA SER A 187 -33.39 -17.38 -6.79
C SER A 187 -34.15 -17.56 -5.47
N TYR A 188 -33.47 -17.51 -4.33
CA TYR A 188 -34.12 -17.53 -3.02
C TYR A 188 -34.95 -16.26 -2.79
N LEU A 189 -34.39 -15.08 -3.07
CA LEU A 189 -35.07 -13.80 -2.90
C LEU A 189 -36.32 -13.70 -3.80
N GLU A 190 -36.22 -14.13 -5.06
CA GLU A 190 -37.37 -14.19 -5.98
C GLU A 190 -38.49 -15.09 -5.43
N LYS A 191 -38.16 -16.31 -4.96
CA LYS A 191 -39.15 -17.22 -4.37
C LYS A 191 -39.79 -16.64 -3.12
N ARG A 192 -39.01 -15.99 -2.25
CA ARG A 192 -39.51 -15.33 -1.04
C ARG A 192 -40.48 -14.21 -1.38
N ASP A 193 -40.17 -13.39 -2.37
CA ASP A 193 -41.00 -12.25 -2.77
C ASP A 193 -42.32 -12.72 -3.39
N VAL A 194 -42.32 -13.82 -4.15
CA VAL A 194 -43.55 -14.50 -4.64
C VAL A 194 -44.40 -15.03 -3.48
N LEU A 195 -43.80 -15.58 -2.42
CA LEU A 195 -44.54 -16.06 -1.25
C LEU A 195 -45.14 -14.91 -0.42
N ASN A 196 -44.48 -13.74 -0.42
CA ASN A 196 -44.95 -12.55 0.30
C ASN A 196 -46.00 -11.72 -0.46
N SER A 197 -46.07 -11.85 -1.80
CA SER A 197 -47.06 -11.15 -2.63
C SER A 197 -48.40 -11.87 -2.77
N LYS A 198 -48.52 -13.11 -2.26
CA LYS A 198 -49.81 -13.81 -2.17
C LYS A 198 -50.57 -13.31 -0.92
N PRO A 199 -51.82 -12.83 -1.03
CA PRO A 199 -52.62 -12.44 0.12
C PRO A 199 -52.84 -13.65 1.02
N SER A 200 -52.55 -13.46 2.31
CA SER A 200 -52.52 -14.48 3.34
C SER A 200 -53.79 -15.35 3.36
N ASN A 201 -53.64 -16.64 3.10
CA ASN A 201 -54.44 -17.64 3.81
C ASN A 201 -53.47 -18.57 4.53
N ASN A 202 -53.55 -18.51 5.86
CA ASN A 202 -52.82 -19.27 6.87
C ASN A 202 -51.39 -18.82 7.24
N PHE A 203 -51.30 -18.22 8.43
CA PHE A 203 -50.07 -17.81 9.12
C PHE A 203 -49.24 -18.97 9.71
N GLU A 204 -49.62 -20.24 9.51
CA GLU A 204 -48.90 -21.39 10.05
C GLU A 204 -47.83 -22.01 9.12
N ILE A 205 -47.76 -21.62 7.84
CA ILE A 205 -46.81 -22.25 6.89
C ILE A 205 -45.56 -21.41 6.62
N LYS A 206 -45.49 -20.15 7.11
CA LYS A 206 -44.36 -19.25 6.79
C LYS A 206 -42.99 -19.69 7.32
N ASN A 207 -42.93 -20.57 8.33
CA ASN A 207 -41.66 -21.08 8.87
C ASN A 207 -41.31 -22.52 8.46
N LEU A 208 -42.16 -23.22 7.69
CA LEU A 208 -41.94 -24.63 7.31
C LEU A 208 -41.47 -24.85 5.87
N ALA A 209 -41.45 -23.80 5.03
CA ALA A 209 -41.08 -23.89 3.62
C ALA A 209 -39.67 -23.35 3.29
N ILE A 210 -38.84 -23.07 4.30
CA ILE A 210 -37.42 -22.75 4.08
C ILE A 210 -36.64 -24.06 4.12
N PRO A 211 -36.12 -24.59 3.01
CA PRO A 211 -35.22 -25.73 3.07
C PRO A 211 -34.01 -25.31 3.91
N LYS A 212 -33.80 -25.99 5.04
CA LYS A 212 -32.53 -25.96 5.77
C LYS A 212 -31.48 -26.52 4.82
N ASN A 213 -30.76 -25.64 4.13
CA ASN A 213 -29.55 -26.02 3.42
C ASN A 213 -28.57 -26.47 4.49
N ASN A 214 -28.34 -27.79 4.56
CA ASN A 214 -27.25 -28.35 5.34
C ASN A 214 -25.94 -27.76 4.82
N PHE A 215 -25.25 -27.06 5.72
CA PHE A 215 -23.87 -26.68 5.56
C PHE A 215 -23.04 -27.88 5.99
N ASP A 216 -22.44 -28.58 5.02
CA ASP A 216 -21.24 -29.38 5.21
C ASP A 216 -20.14 -28.74 4.34
#